data_AF-A0A7Z0WDD8-F1
#
_entry.id   AF-A0A7Z0WDD8-F1
#
_cell.length_a   1.000
_cell.length_b   1.000
_cell.length_c   1.000
_cell.angle_alpha   90.00
_cell.angle_beta   90.00
_cell.angle_gamma   90.00
#
_symmetry.space_group_name_H-M   'P 1'
#
loop_
_entity.id
_entity.type
_entity.pdbx_description
1 polymer ?
#
loop_
_entity_poly.entity_id
_entity_poly.type
_entity_poly.pdbx_seq_one_letter_code
_entity_poly.pdbx_strand_id
1 'polypeptide(L)'
;MPEPLPDQGAARVPYACTVTVSELADVGPLFRRLTTIPEATVTRQHARPEDDELGGAEVLQLLVPSAAVLSLVIRTLPAFIRSRRSSVTVTITRGDRSVTVDGTNLPDPEEVLEITQRLIGDD
;
A
#
# COMPACT_ATOMS: atom_id res chain seq x y z
N MET A 1 -20.06 41.99 -3.66
CA MET A 1 -19.79 41.09 -4.79
C MET A 1 -18.42 40.47 -4.51
N PRO A 2 -18.34 39.27 -3.90
CA PRO A 2 -17.05 38.65 -3.63
C PRO A 2 -16.55 37.92 -4.88
N GLU A 3 -15.25 38.04 -5.12
CA GLU A 3 -14.50 37.56 -6.26
C GLU A 3 -14.49 36.01 -6.30
N PRO A 4 -14.56 35.38 -7.49
CA PRO A 4 -14.43 33.93 -7.59
C PRO A 4 -12.96 33.56 -7.29
N LEU A 5 -12.76 32.77 -6.23
CA LEU A 5 -11.51 32.07 -5.98
C LEU A 5 -11.17 31.20 -7.21
N PRO A 6 -9.88 31.06 -7.58
CA PRO A 6 -9.50 30.18 -8.66
C PRO A 6 -9.97 28.76 -8.32
N ASP A 7 -10.66 28.15 -9.28
CA ASP A 7 -10.91 26.72 -9.35
C ASP A 7 -9.56 26.01 -9.17
N GLN A 8 -9.25 25.63 -7.92
CA GLN A 8 -8.12 24.77 -7.59
C GLN A 8 -8.53 23.40 -8.12
N GLY A 9 -8.36 23.22 -9.44
CA GLY A 9 -8.75 22.02 -10.15
C GLY A 9 -8.38 20.82 -9.30
N ALA A 10 -9.39 20.03 -8.93
CA ALA A 10 -9.31 18.94 -7.96
C ALA A 10 -7.95 18.26 -8.03
N ALA A 11 -7.02 18.69 -7.17
CA ALA A 11 -5.76 18.01 -7.00
C ALA A 11 -6.17 16.69 -6.37
N ARG A 12 -6.40 15.67 -7.21
CA ARG A 12 -6.77 14.33 -6.76
C ARG A 12 -5.75 13.99 -5.70
N VAL A 13 -6.19 14.04 -4.45
CA VAL A 13 -5.31 13.82 -3.32
C VAL A 13 -4.68 12.44 -3.53
N PRO A 14 -3.34 12.35 -3.58
CA PRO A 14 -2.71 11.07 -3.79
C PRO A 14 -3.18 10.13 -2.69
N TYR A 15 -3.49 8.90 -3.07
CA TYR A 15 -3.85 7.85 -2.14
C TYR A 15 -2.61 7.53 -1.31
N ALA A 16 -2.63 7.97 -0.05
CA ALA A 16 -1.62 7.63 0.94
C ALA A 16 -1.96 6.27 1.56
N CYS A 17 -1.07 5.31 1.38
CA CYS A 17 -1.19 3.95 1.90
C CYS A 17 0.03 3.61 2.73
N THR A 18 -0.16 3.04 3.91
CA THR A 18 0.91 2.41 4.69
C THR A 18 0.94 0.93 4.35
N VAL A 19 2.11 0.41 4.02
CA VAL A 19 2.34 -1.01 3.74
C VAL A 19 3.25 -1.58 4.84
N THR A 20 2.68 -2.45 5.67
CA THR A 20 3.38 -3.15 6.75
C THR A 20 3.74 -4.55 6.28
N VAL A 21 4.96 -4.99 6.59
CA VAL A 21 5.45 -6.34 6.27
C VAL A 21 5.78 -7.03 7.57
N SER A 22 5.32 -8.27 7.77
CA SER A 22 5.61 -9.01 9.01
C SER A 22 7.08 -9.33 9.20
N GLU A 23 7.82 -9.53 8.10
CA GLU A 23 9.23 -9.91 8.14
C GLU A 23 10.13 -8.75 7.71
N LEU A 24 10.98 -8.27 8.63
CA LEU A 24 11.89 -7.14 8.39
C LEU A 24 12.83 -7.37 7.19
N ALA A 25 13.29 -8.61 7.03
CA ALA A 25 14.17 -9.03 5.93
C ALA A 25 13.52 -8.88 4.55
N ASP A 26 12.18 -8.81 4.49
CA ASP A 26 11.40 -8.70 3.25
C ASP A 26 10.98 -7.27 2.91
N VAL A 27 11.13 -6.33 3.85
CA VAL A 27 10.83 -4.90 3.63
C VAL A 27 11.71 -4.33 2.52
N GLY A 28 13.02 -4.59 2.52
CA GLY A 28 13.95 -4.09 1.50
C GLY A 28 13.63 -4.60 0.08
N PRO A 29 13.47 -5.92 -0.11
CA PRO A 29 13.01 -6.51 -1.37
C PRO A 29 11.65 -5.99 -1.84
N LEU A 30 10.68 -5.85 -0.93
CA LEU A 30 9.36 -5.30 -1.28
C LEU A 30 9.49 -3.83 -1.70
N PHE A 31 10.23 -3.01 -0.95
CA PHE A 31 10.52 -1.62 -1.30
C PHE A 31 11.08 -1.52 -2.72
N ARG A 32 12.13 -2.29 -3.04
CA ARG A 32 12.72 -2.31 -4.39
C ARG A 32 11.67 -2.63 -5.46
N ARG A 33 10.83 -3.63 -5.22
CA ARG A 33 9.78 -4.02 -6.17
C ARG A 33 8.74 -2.91 -6.34
N LEU A 34 8.28 -2.30 -5.26
CA LEU A 34 7.30 -1.21 -5.32
C LEU A 34 7.88 0.04 -5.98
N THR A 35 9.17 0.35 -5.80
CA THR A 35 9.83 1.49 -6.46
C THR A 35 9.94 1.35 -7.98
N THR A 36 9.77 0.13 -8.53
CA THR A 36 9.73 -0.06 -9.99
C THR A 36 8.39 0.30 -10.61
N ILE A 37 7.36 0.54 -9.79
CA ILE A 37 6.03 0.89 -10.27
C ILE A 37 6.04 2.36 -10.68
N PRO A 38 5.73 2.68 -11.95
CA PRO A 38 5.71 4.06 -12.40
C PRO A 38 4.68 4.87 -11.61
N GLU A 39 5.03 6.12 -11.31
CA GLU A 39 4.16 7.09 -10.62
C GLU A 39 3.85 6.77 -9.15
N ALA A 40 4.26 5.61 -8.64
CA ALA A 40 4.20 5.29 -7.21
C ALA A 40 5.41 5.89 -6.48
N THR A 41 5.16 6.72 -5.47
CA THR A 41 6.21 7.18 -4.56
C THR A 41 6.24 6.28 -3.34
N VAL A 42 7.36 5.61 -3.13
CA VAL A 42 7.56 4.70 -1.98
C VAL A 42 8.62 5.30 -1.08
N THR A 43 8.32 5.44 0.20
CA THR A 43 9.27 5.87 1.22
C THR A 43 9.30 4.85 2.34
N ARG A 44 10.48 4.56 2.86
CA ARG A 44 10.66 3.62 3.98
C ARG A 44 10.66 4.43 5.27
N GLN A 45 9.81 4.04 6.22
CA GLN A 45 9.78 4.64 7.54
C GLN A 45 10.05 3.56 8.59
N HIS A 46 10.89 3.91 9.55
CA HIS A 46 11.06 3.10 10.74
C HIS A 46 9.86 3.36 11.64
N ALA A 47 8.97 2.37 11.77
CA ALA A 47 7.88 2.47 12.73
C ALA A 47 8.47 2.14 14.11
N ARG A 48 8.27 3.06 15.05
CA ARG A 48 8.56 2.75 16.44
C ARG A 48 7.48 1.75 16.89
N PRO A 49 7.85 0.61 17.49
CA PRO A 49 6.84 -0.30 18.02
C PRO A 49 5.97 0.46 19.02
N GLU A 50 4.65 0.31 18.91
CA GLU A 50 3.74 0.69 19.98
C GLU A 50 3.96 -0.24 21.18
N ASP A 51 3.67 0.25 22.39
CA ASP A 51 3.84 -0.41 23.70
C ASP A 51 3.18 -1.80 23.76
N ASP A 52 3.77 -2.82 23.12
CA ASP A 52 3.68 -4.27 23.37
C ASP A 52 4.40 -5.10 22.28
N GLU A 53 4.84 -4.50 21.16
CA GLU A 53 5.55 -5.23 20.09
C GLU A 53 7.08 -5.25 20.31
N LEU A 54 7.60 -6.41 20.71
CA LEU A 54 9.05 -6.66 20.79
C LEU A 54 9.65 -6.85 19.39
N GLY A 55 10.01 -5.74 18.75
CA GLY A 55 10.74 -5.73 17.48
C GLY A 55 10.49 -4.45 16.72
N GLY A 56 11.54 -3.82 16.17
CA GLY A 56 11.34 -2.66 15.30
C GLY A 56 10.56 -3.08 14.05
N ALA A 57 9.39 -2.49 13.83
CA ALA A 57 8.65 -2.66 12.58
C ALA A 57 9.16 -1.65 11.56
N GLU A 58 9.45 -2.08 10.33
CA GLU A 58 9.65 -1.13 9.23
C GLU A 58 8.41 -1.15 8.33
N VAL A 59 7.87 0.03 8.09
CA VAL A 59 6.70 0.24 7.24
C VAL A 59 7.11 0.99 5.97
N LEU A 60 6.42 0.73 4.88
CA LEU A 60 6.59 1.45 3.62
C LEU A 60 5.40 2.39 3.43
N GLN A 61 5.66 3.69 3.39
CA GLN A 61 4.67 4.67 3.00
C GLN A 61 4.63 4.76 1.48
N LEU A 62 3.44 4.56 0.93
CA LEU A 62 3.15 4.55 -0.49
C LEU A 62 2.20 5.71 -0.81
N LEU A 63 2.61 6.58 -1.72
CA LEU A 63 1.75 7.61 -2.29
C LEU A 63 1.50 7.24 -3.75
N VAL A 64 0.24 7.01 -4.11
CA VAL A 64 -0.15 6.71 -5.49
C VAL A 64 -1.15 7.74 -6.00
N PRO A 65 -0.98 8.27 -7.23
CA PRO A 65 -1.83 9.34 -7.75
C PRO A 65 -3.21 8.86 -8.20
N SER A 66 -3.43 7.55 -8.29
CA SER A 66 -4.65 6.96 -8.86
C SER A 66 -4.91 5.54 -8.41
N ALA A 67 -6.19 5.17 -8.47
CA ALA A 67 -6.70 3.82 -8.28
C ALA A 67 -5.96 2.76 -9.11
N ALA A 68 -5.70 3.05 -10.38
CA ALA A 68 -5.01 2.14 -11.29
C ALA A 68 -3.59 1.79 -10.80
N VAL A 69 -2.87 2.78 -10.26
CA VAL A 69 -1.53 2.58 -9.70
C VAL A 69 -1.61 1.75 -8.41
N LEU A 70 -2.62 1.99 -7.57
CA LEU A 70 -2.88 1.17 -6.38
C LEU A 70 -3.19 -0.30 -6.76
N SER A 71 -4.04 -0.53 -7.77
CA SER A 71 -4.32 -1.88 -8.26
C SER A 71 -3.07 -2.57 -8.78
N LEU A 72 -2.19 -1.83 -9.47
CA LEU A 72 -0.91 -2.37 -9.94
C LEU A 72 -0.02 -2.78 -8.76
N VAL A 73 0.05 -1.96 -7.70
CA VAL A 73 0.76 -2.30 -6.46
C VAL A 73 0.22 -3.60 -5.87
N ILE A 74 -1.09 -3.68 -5.62
CA ILE A 74 -1.73 -4.85 -5.02
C ILE A 74 -1.47 -6.10 -5.88
N ARG A 75 -1.57 -5.98 -7.20
CA ARG A 75 -1.30 -7.08 -8.16
C ARG A 75 0.13 -7.61 -8.10
N THR A 76 1.09 -6.82 -7.63
CA THR A 76 2.49 -7.29 -7.48
C THR A 76 2.72 -8.08 -6.20
N LEU A 77 1.88 -7.93 -5.19
CA LEU A 77 2.05 -8.58 -3.88
C LEU A 77 1.96 -10.11 -3.94
N PRO A 78 1.00 -10.73 -4.67
CA PRO A 78 0.92 -12.19 -4.71
C PRO A 78 2.18 -12.83 -5.28
N ALA A 79 2.72 -12.25 -6.35
CA ALA A 79 3.97 -12.72 -6.96
C ALA A 79 5.17 -12.54 -6.03
N PHE A 80 5.20 -11.48 -5.21
CA PHE A 80 6.22 -11.29 -4.19
C PHE A 80 6.11 -12.33 -3.08
N ILE A 81 4.93 -12.48 -2.48
CA ILE A 81 4.68 -13.41 -1.38
C ILE A 81 4.94 -14.86 -1.79
N ARG A 82 4.49 -15.25 -3.00
CA ARG A 82 4.74 -16.59 -3.55
C ARG A 82 6.24 -16.87 -3.73
N SER A 83 7.03 -15.87 -4.08
CA SER A 83 8.49 -16.01 -4.20
C SER A 83 9.18 -16.25 -2.84
N ARG A 84 8.51 -15.91 -1.73
CA ARG A 84 8.99 -16.09 -0.36
C ARG A 84 8.39 -17.29 0.38
N ARG A 85 7.66 -18.17 -0.33
CA ARG A 85 7.07 -19.41 0.23
C ARG A 85 6.12 -19.16 1.42
N SER A 86 5.29 -18.14 1.34
CA SER A 86 4.17 -17.88 2.27
C SER A 86 4.53 -17.46 3.71
N SER A 87 5.79 -17.15 4.02
CA SER A 87 6.16 -16.61 5.34
C SER A 87 5.92 -15.11 5.50
N VAL A 88 5.55 -14.41 4.42
CA VAL A 88 5.40 -12.96 4.41
C VAL A 88 3.93 -12.58 4.37
N THR A 89 3.53 -11.77 5.34
CA THR A 89 2.24 -11.10 5.37
C THR A 89 2.47 -9.61 5.09
N VAL A 90 1.64 -9.06 4.20
CA VAL A 90 1.67 -7.67 3.78
C VAL A 90 0.32 -7.04 4.08
N THR A 91 0.30 -6.03 4.94
CA THR A 91 -0.92 -5.27 5.26
C THR A 91 -0.85 -3.91 4.60
N ILE A 92 -1.86 -3.55 3.82
CA ILE A 92 -2.01 -2.24 3.20
C ILE A 92 -3.12 -1.50 3.95
N THR A 93 -2.80 -0.33 4.49
CA THR A 93 -3.72 0.52 5.22
C THR A 93 -3.85 1.87 4.53
N ARG A 94 -5.09 2.32 4.27
CA ARG A 94 -5.42 3.67 3.81
C ARG A 94 -6.49 4.25 4.73
N GLY A 95 -6.16 5.32 5.45
CA GLY A 95 -7.04 5.88 6.48
C GLY A 95 -7.48 4.78 7.45
N ASP A 96 -8.79 4.65 7.66
CA ASP A 96 -9.39 3.63 8.54
C ASP A 96 -9.56 2.25 7.88
N ARG A 97 -9.15 2.09 6.61
CA ARG A 97 -9.35 0.85 5.85
C ARG A 97 -8.04 0.11 5.73
N SER A 98 -8.05 -1.18 6.03
CA SER A 98 -6.88 -2.04 5.87
C SER A 98 -7.24 -3.35 5.19
N VAL A 99 -6.29 -3.87 4.43
CA VAL A 99 -6.37 -5.19 3.80
C VAL A 99 -5.06 -5.92 4.01
N THR A 100 -5.15 -7.15 4.48
CA THR A 100 -4.00 -8.03 4.69
C THR A 100 -3.93 -9.08 3.60
N VAL A 101 -2.76 -9.23 3.01
CA VAL A 101 -2.44 -10.22 1.96
C VAL A 101 -1.27 -11.05 2.45
N ASP A 102 -1.46 -12.36 2.47
CA ASP A 102 -0.44 -13.31 2.92
C ASP A 102 -0.40 -14.53 1.99
N GLY A 103 0.51 -15.45 2.26
CA GLY A 103 0.72 -16.60 1.37
C GLY A 103 -0.38 -17.66 1.41
N THR A 104 -1.29 -17.60 2.37
CA THR A 104 -2.49 -18.44 2.44
C THR A 104 -3.70 -17.77 1.78
N ASN A 105 -3.75 -16.43 1.79
CA ASN A 105 -4.80 -15.62 1.18
C ASN A 105 -4.24 -14.72 0.07
N LEU A 106 -3.79 -15.35 -1.02
CA LEU A 106 -3.26 -14.64 -2.19
C LEU A 106 -4.44 -14.22 -3.09
N PRO A 107 -4.68 -12.91 -3.30
CA PRO A 107 -5.80 -12.46 -4.12
C PRO A 107 -5.60 -12.85 -5.57
N ASP A 108 -6.66 -13.42 -6.15
CA ASP A 108 -6.80 -13.60 -7.59
C ASP A 108 -7.01 -12.24 -8.30
N PRO A 109 -6.87 -12.17 -9.64
CA PRO A 109 -6.98 -10.92 -10.39
C PRO A 109 -8.30 -10.17 -10.15
N GLU A 110 -9.39 -10.89 -9.90
CA GLU A 110 -10.70 -10.33 -9.57
C GLU A 110 -10.72 -9.72 -8.16
N GLU A 111 -10.15 -10.44 -7.19
CA GLU A 111 -10.03 -9.97 -5.80
C GLU A 111 -9.12 -8.74 -5.68
N VAL A 112 -8.09 -8.61 -6.52
CA VAL A 112 -7.25 -7.40 -6.57
C VAL A 112 -8.10 -6.16 -6.83
N LEU A 113 -9.07 -6.24 -7.75
CA LEU A 113 -9.95 -5.12 -8.07
C LEU A 113 -10.82 -4.79 -6.86
N GLU A 114 -11.43 -5.79 -6.22
CA GLU A 114 -12.24 -5.61 -5.02
C GLU A 114 -11.45 -5.00 -3.86
N ILE A 115 -10.22 -5.48 -3.62
CA ILE A 115 -9.33 -4.94 -2.59
C ILE A 115 -9.01 -3.48 -2.89
N THR A 116 -8.71 -3.17 -4.15
CA THR A 116 -8.43 -1.78 -4.55
C THR A 116 -9.66 -0.90 -4.31
N GLN A 117 -10.84 -1.34 -4.74
CA GLN A 117 -12.10 -0.63 -4.53
C GLN A 117 -12.41 -0.43 -3.04
N ARG A 118 -12.19 -1.47 -2.21
CA ARG A 118 -12.31 -1.38 -0.76
C ARG A 118 -11.38 -0.33 -0.17
N LEU A 119 -10.13 -0.26 -0.63
CA LEU A 119 -9.16 0.72 -0.15
C LEU A 119 -9.47 2.14 -0.64
N ILE A 120 -10.01 2.30 -1.85
CA ILE A 120 -10.35 3.61 -2.44
C ILE A 120 -11.64 4.16 -1.84
N GLY A 121 -12.68 3.34 -1.73
CA GLY A 121 -14.02 3.78 -1.35
C GLY A 121 -14.66 4.70 -2.38
N ASP A 122 -15.95 4.48 -2.58
CA ASP A 122 -16.83 5.43 -3.28
C ASP A 122 -16.71 6.79 -2.54
N ASP A 123 -16.17 7.78 -3.23
CA ASP A 123 -16.23 9.21 -2.85
C ASP A 123 -17.54 9.79 -3.41
#